data_AF-A0A6B9YI78-F1
#
_entry.id   AF-A0A6B9YI78-F1
#
_cell.length_a   1.000
_cell.length_b   1.000
_cell.length_c   1.000
_cell.angle_alpha   90.00
_cell.angle_beta   90.00
_cell.angle_gamma   90.00
#
_symmetry.space_group_name_H-M   'P 1'
#
loop_
_entity.id
_entity.type
_entity.pdbx_description
1 polymer ?
#
loop_
_entity_poly.entity_id
_entity_poly.type
_entity_poly.pdbx_seq_one_letter_code
_entity_poly.pdbx_strand_id
1 'polypeptide(L)'
;MKNYVKLVNFEFNRVVKLFTILLGITLVVQVAGVIVQSREYLGRANEKMNEDLMSKAQFLTDYGQISFAHIVRSVWFLGPIALCAAGVAFYIFLVWYRDWVGKNTFIYRLLMLPTTRLNIFFAKISNILIMTLGLVAFQLILLPFEALVLKWMVPDDFRSDMGVKETITSIPELTIIIPNSFVEFVLYYGAGLLAVAILFTAILMERSFKWKGIIAGVLYSAMAILVLISPVLLQELVLNGFFYPMELFVIEIVMGIIVLAVSIWMSGFLLKKKVTV
;
A
#
# COMPACT_ATOMS: atom_id res chain seq x y z
N MET A 1 -15.97 -6.12 22.62
CA MET A 1 -15.28 -4.99 21.95
C MET A 1 -13.96 -4.59 22.61
N LYS A 2 -13.87 -4.40 23.95
CA LYS A 2 -12.61 -4.05 24.64
C LYS A 2 -11.43 -5.00 24.34
N ASN A 3 -11.70 -6.29 24.12
CA ASN A 3 -10.63 -7.28 23.87
C ASN A 3 -10.08 -7.20 22.43
N TYR A 4 -10.93 -6.94 21.42
CA TYR A 4 -10.50 -6.83 20.03
C TYR A 4 -9.56 -5.64 19.78
N VAL A 5 -9.93 -4.46 20.28
CA VAL A 5 -9.09 -3.26 20.14
C VAL A 5 -7.75 -3.44 20.85
N LYS A 6 -7.73 -4.12 22.00
CA LYS A 6 -6.48 -4.49 22.68
C LYS A 6 -5.61 -5.42 21.84
N LEU A 7 -6.21 -6.39 21.13
CA LEU A 7 -5.50 -7.28 20.20
C LEU A 7 -4.88 -6.50 19.03
N VAL A 8 -5.64 -5.58 18.42
CA VAL A 8 -5.13 -4.71 17.35
C VAL A 8 -3.98 -3.83 17.85
N ASN A 9 -4.16 -3.16 18.99
CA ASN A 9 -3.13 -2.35 19.61
C ASN A 9 -1.88 -3.17 19.95
N PHE A 10 -2.08 -4.41 20.42
CA PHE A 10 -0.97 -5.33 20.69
C PHE A 10 -0.19 -5.64 19.40
N GLU A 11 -0.86 -5.99 18.30
CA GLU A 11 -0.17 -6.25 17.02
C GLU A 11 0.53 -5.00 16.49
N PHE A 12 -0.11 -3.83 16.58
CA PHE A 12 0.47 -2.56 16.13
C PHE A 12 1.71 -2.16 16.94
N ASN A 13 1.67 -2.28 18.26
CA ASN A 13 2.83 -1.97 19.11
C ASN A 13 4.05 -2.85 18.79
N ARG A 14 3.86 -4.02 18.20
CA ARG A 14 4.97 -4.90 17.79
C ARG A 14 5.64 -4.48 16.49
N VAL A 15 5.05 -3.57 15.72
CA VAL A 15 5.61 -3.05 14.45
C VAL A 15 5.83 -1.55 14.46
N VAL A 16 5.18 -0.81 15.38
CA VAL A 16 5.19 0.65 15.43
C VAL A 16 6.60 1.25 15.38
N LYS A 17 7.58 0.68 16.11
CA LYS A 17 8.96 1.20 16.10
C LYS A 17 9.58 1.15 14.70
N LEU A 18 9.46 0.01 14.02
CA LEU A 18 9.96 -0.17 12.66
C LEU A 18 9.18 0.71 11.67
N PHE A 19 7.86 0.78 11.85
CA PHE A 19 7.00 1.62 11.02
C PHE A 19 7.35 3.11 11.14
N THR A 20 7.55 3.63 12.35
CA THR A 20 7.96 5.02 12.59
C THR A 20 9.34 5.31 12.01
N ILE A 21 10.28 4.36 12.06
CA ILE A 21 11.59 4.53 11.40
C ILE A 21 11.42 4.66 9.88
N LEU A 22 10.58 3.83 9.25
CA LEU A 22 10.30 3.92 7.81
C LEU A 22 9.67 5.28 7.43
N LEU A 23 8.74 5.77 8.24
CA LEU A 23 8.15 7.10 8.06
C LEU A 23 9.21 8.22 8.20
N GLY A 24 10.09 8.12 9.20
CA GLY A 24 11.16 9.08 9.41
C GLY A 24 12.17 9.11 8.26
N ILE A 25 12.55 7.94 7.73
CA ILE A 25 13.41 7.84 6.53
C ILE A 25 12.72 8.52 5.35
N THR A 26 11.43 8.24 5.14
CA THR A 26 10.64 8.84 4.06
C THR A 26 10.64 10.36 4.14
N LEU A 27 10.33 10.91 5.32
CA LEU A 27 10.36 12.35 5.56
C LEU A 27 11.72 12.96 5.18
N VAL A 28 12.80 12.39 5.70
CA VAL A 28 14.14 12.94 5.52
C VAL A 28 14.56 12.87 4.06
N VAL A 29 14.35 11.74 3.39
CA VAL A 29 14.79 11.52 2.01
C VAL A 29 13.98 12.35 1.02
N GLN A 30 12.65 12.44 1.19
CA GLN A 30 11.81 13.22 0.29
C GLN A 30 12.08 14.73 0.43
N VAL A 31 12.17 15.25 1.67
CA VAL A 31 12.55 16.66 1.91
C VAL A 31 13.95 16.97 1.40
N ALA A 32 14.94 16.08 1.63
CA ALA A 32 16.27 16.24 1.05
C ALA A 32 16.22 16.24 -0.48
N GLY A 33 15.38 15.40 -1.08
CA GLY A 33 15.14 15.36 -2.52
C GLY A 33 14.59 16.67 -3.09
N VAL A 34 13.67 17.32 -2.38
CA VAL A 34 13.17 18.66 -2.75
C VAL A 34 14.32 19.67 -2.71
N ILE A 35 15.12 19.65 -1.65
CA ILE A 35 16.23 20.58 -1.45
C ILE A 35 17.29 20.44 -2.53
N VAL A 36 17.74 19.21 -2.79
CA VAL A 36 18.79 18.91 -3.75
C VAL A 36 18.33 19.30 -5.16
N GLN A 37 17.15 18.86 -5.59
CA GLN A 37 16.66 19.17 -6.93
C GLN A 37 16.40 20.67 -7.15
N SER A 38 15.90 21.37 -6.13
CA SER A 38 15.72 22.83 -6.21
C SER A 38 17.06 23.55 -6.37
N ARG A 39 18.10 23.13 -5.62
CA ARG A 39 19.44 23.70 -5.73
C ARG A 39 20.11 23.38 -7.07
N GLU A 40 19.97 22.16 -7.56
CA GLU A 40 20.51 21.77 -8.87
C GLU A 40 19.87 22.56 -10.01
N TYR A 41 18.57 22.81 -9.94
CA TYR A 41 17.86 23.60 -10.94
C TYR A 41 18.27 25.07 -10.90
N LEU A 42 18.32 25.68 -9.71
CA LEU A 42 18.79 27.07 -9.57
C LEU A 42 20.27 27.24 -9.90
N GLY A 43 21.10 26.24 -9.57
CA GLY A 43 22.51 26.22 -9.94
C GLY A 43 22.69 26.26 -11.46
N ARG A 44 21.95 25.43 -12.18
CA ARG A 44 21.90 25.45 -13.66
C ARG A 44 21.40 26.77 -14.22
N ALA A 45 20.36 27.35 -13.63
CA ALA A 45 19.87 28.67 -14.04
C ALA A 45 20.95 29.75 -13.85
N ASN A 46 21.63 29.74 -12.70
CA ASN A 46 22.66 30.72 -12.38
C ASN A 46 23.91 30.58 -13.28
N GLU A 47 24.33 29.35 -13.58
CA GLU A 47 25.42 29.06 -14.51
C GLU A 47 25.09 29.58 -15.91
N LYS A 48 23.92 29.24 -16.46
CA LYS A 48 23.50 29.69 -17.81
C LYS A 48 23.30 31.20 -17.91
N MET A 49 22.82 31.83 -16.85
CA MET A 49 22.61 33.28 -16.84
C MET A 49 23.91 34.07 -16.69
N ASN A 50 24.85 33.60 -15.87
CA ASN A 50 26.09 34.33 -15.57
C ASN A 50 27.24 33.97 -16.51
N GLU A 51 27.36 32.72 -16.94
CA GLU A 51 28.48 32.24 -17.77
C GLU A 51 28.14 32.31 -19.26
N ASP A 52 26.95 31.83 -19.66
CA ASP A 52 26.50 31.84 -21.05
C ASP A 52 25.76 33.13 -21.44
N LEU A 53 25.68 34.12 -20.52
CA LEU A 53 25.00 35.40 -20.68
C LEU A 53 23.54 35.27 -21.15
N MET A 54 22.90 34.13 -20.86
CA MET A 54 21.54 33.84 -21.27
C MET A 54 20.57 34.71 -20.49
N SER A 55 19.61 35.35 -21.17
CA SER A 55 18.55 36.07 -20.47
C SER A 55 17.63 35.09 -19.75
N LYS A 56 17.03 35.54 -18.64
CA LYS A 56 16.04 34.75 -17.89
C LYS A 56 14.89 34.24 -18.76
N ALA A 57 14.42 35.06 -19.70
CA ALA A 57 13.34 34.67 -20.62
C ALA A 57 13.76 33.55 -21.58
N GLN A 58 15.01 33.57 -22.07
CA GLN A 58 15.57 32.48 -22.86
C GLN A 58 15.69 31.20 -22.04
N PHE A 59 16.23 31.28 -20.81
CA PHE A 59 16.34 30.10 -19.94
C PHE A 59 14.98 29.43 -19.69
N LEU A 60 13.95 30.21 -19.37
CA LEU A 60 12.60 29.69 -19.12
C LEU A 60 11.96 29.12 -20.40
N THR A 61 12.35 29.59 -21.58
CA THR A 61 11.88 29.05 -22.86
C THR A 61 12.53 27.70 -23.16
N ASP A 62 13.82 27.58 -22.89
CA ASP A 62 14.61 26.39 -23.25
C ASP A 62 14.48 25.26 -22.21
N TYR A 63 14.42 25.59 -20.92
CA TYR A 63 14.42 24.63 -19.81
C TYR A 63 13.10 24.55 -19.05
N GLY A 64 12.19 25.51 -19.25
CA GLY A 64 10.91 25.58 -18.55
C GLY A 64 11.03 25.99 -17.08
N GLN A 65 9.89 26.04 -16.39
CA GLN A 65 9.82 26.25 -14.94
C GLN A 65 9.83 24.90 -14.21
N ILE A 66 10.46 24.85 -13.03
CA ILE A 66 10.37 23.67 -12.18
C ILE A 66 9.00 23.62 -11.51
N SER A 67 8.35 22.46 -11.56
CA SER A 67 7.09 22.21 -10.86
C SER A 67 7.27 21.13 -9.80
N PHE A 68 6.36 21.09 -8.83
CA PHE A 68 6.41 20.05 -7.80
C PHE A 68 6.24 18.64 -8.40
N ALA A 69 5.48 18.51 -9.50
CA ALA A 69 5.35 17.24 -10.23
C ALA A 69 6.69 16.70 -10.75
N HIS A 70 7.63 17.56 -11.13
CA HIS A 70 8.98 17.13 -11.52
C HIS A 70 9.71 16.44 -10.36
N ILE A 71 9.61 17.01 -9.16
CA ILE A 71 10.25 16.49 -7.96
C ILE A 71 9.63 15.17 -7.52
N VAL A 72 8.31 15.08 -7.57
CA VAL A 72 7.54 13.91 -7.12
C VAL A 72 7.78 12.69 -8.03
N ARG A 73 8.13 12.90 -9.31
CA ARG A 73 8.54 11.83 -10.23
C ARG A 73 9.96 11.31 -9.99
N SER A 74 10.75 11.99 -9.16
CA SER A 74 12.13 11.60 -8.94
C SER A 74 12.24 10.38 -8.02
N VAL A 75 13.40 9.70 -8.10
CA VAL A 75 13.72 8.56 -7.24
C VAL A 75 13.76 8.96 -5.76
N TRP A 76 14.09 10.22 -5.45
CA TRP A 76 14.06 10.74 -4.08
C TRP A 76 12.66 10.70 -3.48
N PHE A 77 11.62 10.86 -4.31
CA PHE A 77 10.25 10.83 -3.86
C PHE A 77 9.65 9.41 -3.90
N LEU A 78 9.77 8.71 -5.03
CA LEU A 78 9.16 7.38 -5.21
C LEU A 78 9.91 6.26 -4.48
N GLY A 79 11.23 6.38 -4.32
CA GLY A 79 12.06 5.35 -3.68
C GLY A 79 11.66 5.05 -2.23
N PRO A 80 11.54 6.06 -1.35
CA PRO A 80 11.09 5.83 0.03
C PRO A 80 9.66 5.30 0.15
N ILE A 81 8.76 5.71 -0.74
CA ILE A 81 7.39 5.17 -0.81
C ILE A 81 7.43 3.68 -1.15
N ALA A 82 8.20 3.31 -2.18
CA ALA A 82 8.40 1.92 -2.57
C ALA A 82 9.02 1.09 -1.43
N LEU A 83 9.99 1.64 -0.69
CA LEU A 83 10.57 1.00 0.49
C LEU A 83 9.52 0.73 1.58
N CYS A 84 8.64 1.69 1.84
CA CYS A 84 7.55 1.52 2.80
C CYS A 84 6.55 0.45 2.34
N ALA A 85 6.14 0.49 1.06
CA ALA A 85 5.24 -0.49 0.48
C ALA A 85 5.83 -1.92 0.55
N ALA A 86 7.11 -2.07 0.20
CA ALA A 86 7.85 -3.32 0.34
C ALA A 86 7.93 -3.79 1.80
N GLY A 87 8.15 -2.86 2.74
CA GLY A 87 8.14 -3.14 4.17
C GLY A 87 6.80 -3.69 4.67
N VAL A 88 5.68 -3.10 4.23
CA VAL A 88 4.33 -3.62 4.52
C VAL A 88 4.13 -5.00 3.88
N ALA A 89 4.48 -5.16 2.61
CA ALA A 89 4.35 -6.42 1.88
C ALA A 89 5.12 -7.56 2.56
N PHE A 90 6.34 -7.30 3.01
CA PHE A 90 7.13 -8.24 3.79
C PHE A 90 6.48 -8.55 5.15
N TYR A 91 5.92 -7.52 5.81
CA TYR A 91 5.28 -7.66 7.11
C TYR A 91 3.99 -8.51 7.07
N ILE A 92 3.26 -8.55 5.94
CA ILE A 92 2.11 -9.45 5.73
C ILE A 92 2.48 -10.89 6.07
N PHE A 93 3.67 -11.35 5.66
CA PHE A 93 4.14 -12.68 6.02
C PHE A 93 4.59 -12.72 7.47
N LEU A 94 5.50 -11.80 7.87
CA LEU A 94 6.10 -11.82 9.21
C LEU A 94 5.07 -11.82 10.35
N VAL A 95 3.92 -11.16 10.20
CA VAL A 95 2.89 -11.07 11.24
C VAL A 95 2.38 -12.45 11.67
N TRP A 96 2.38 -13.42 10.76
CA TRP A 96 2.05 -14.81 11.07
C TRP A 96 3.30 -15.59 11.47
N TYR A 97 4.33 -15.65 10.64
CA TYR A 97 5.50 -16.52 10.88
C TYR A 97 6.15 -16.26 12.24
N ARG A 98 6.26 -14.99 12.65
CA ARG A 98 6.86 -14.62 13.95
C ARG A 98 6.14 -15.23 15.16
N ASP A 99 4.83 -15.45 15.07
CA ASP A 99 4.06 -16.01 16.20
C ASP A 99 4.27 -17.51 16.40
N TRP A 100 4.81 -18.18 15.39
CA TRP A 100 5.14 -19.60 15.39
C TRP A 100 6.63 -19.88 15.69
N VAL A 101 7.45 -18.84 15.89
CA VAL A 101 8.88 -19.00 16.21
C VAL A 101 9.06 -19.31 17.71
N GLY A 102 9.80 -20.38 18.02
CA GLY A 102 10.27 -20.72 19.37
C GLY A 102 9.64 -21.97 19.99
N LYS A 103 10.23 -22.47 21.09
CA LYS A 103 9.78 -23.70 21.80
C LYS A 103 8.41 -23.53 22.50
N ASN A 104 8.06 -22.31 22.91
CA ASN A 104 6.75 -21.93 23.47
C ASN A 104 6.07 -20.94 22.52
N THR A 105 5.50 -21.42 21.41
CA THR A 105 5.02 -20.54 20.33
C THR A 105 3.95 -19.57 20.83
N PHE A 106 4.14 -18.28 20.52
CA PHE A 106 3.28 -17.20 20.98
C PHE A 106 1.81 -17.39 20.54
N ILE A 107 1.59 -18.04 19.40
CA ILE A 107 0.26 -18.35 18.88
C ILE A 107 -0.60 -19.16 19.87
N TYR A 108 -0.02 -20.06 20.67
CA TYR A 108 -0.80 -20.83 21.65
C TYR A 108 -1.35 -19.93 22.75
N ARG A 109 -0.57 -18.93 23.19
CA ARG A 109 -1.05 -17.92 24.15
C ARG A 109 -2.17 -17.06 23.56
N LEU A 110 -2.05 -16.66 22.31
CA LEU A 110 -3.11 -15.94 21.59
C LEU A 110 -4.40 -16.76 21.50
N LEU A 111 -4.30 -18.06 21.21
CA LEU A 111 -5.46 -18.95 21.06
C LEU A 111 -6.14 -19.32 22.38
N MET A 112 -5.44 -19.16 23.51
CA MET A 112 -5.97 -19.33 24.87
C MET A 112 -6.65 -18.06 25.42
N LEU A 113 -6.58 -16.92 24.71
CA LEU A 113 -7.27 -15.70 25.15
C LEU A 113 -8.79 -15.93 25.19
N PRO A 114 -9.52 -15.34 26.15
CA PRO A 114 -10.98 -15.43 26.26
C PRO A 114 -11.66 -14.54 25.20
N THR A 115 -11.38 -14.83 23.94
CA THR A 115 -11.89 -14.14 22.74
C THR A 115 -12.15 -15.15 21.64
N THR A 116 -13.01 -14.80 20.69
CA THR A 116 -13.19 -15.65 19.50
C THR A 116 -11.86 -15.73 18.74
N ARG A 117 -11.45 -16.95 18.34
CA ARG A 117 -10.18 -17.15 17.63
C ARG A 117 -10.09 -16.37 16.32
N LEU A 118 -11.24 -16.11 15.68
CA LEU A 118 -11.34 -15.28 14.48
C LEU A 118 -10.91 -13.82 14.72
N ASN A 119 -11.01 -13.30 15.95
CA ASN A 119 -10.50 -11.97 16.27
C ASN A 119 -8.98 -11.85 16.08
N ILE A 120 -8.23 -12.96 16.17
CA ILE A 120 -6.78 -12.96 15.89
C ILE A 120 -6.55 -12.66 14.41
N PHE A 121 -7.33 -13.29 13.53
CA PHE A 121 -7.27 -13.06 12.09
C PHE A 121 -7.61 -11.60 11.76
N PHE A 122 -8.75 -11.10 12.27
CA PHE A 122 -9.14 -9.71 12.04
C PHE A 122 -8.15 -8.71 12.63
N ALA A 123 -7.57 -8.98 13.81
CA ALA A 123 -6.59 -8.08 14.41
C ALA A 123 -5.34 -7.93 13.54
N LYS A 124 -4.87 -9.03 12.93
CA LYS A 124 -3.73 -9.01 12.00
C LYS A 124 -4.07 -8.26 10.71
N ILE A 125 -5.25 -8.48 10.14
CA ILE A 125 -5.71 -7.74 8.97
C ILE A 125 -5.80 -6.25 9.27
N SER A 126 -6.45 -5.87 10.37
CA SER A 126 -6.54 -4.47 10.79
C SER A 126 -5.18 -3.85 11.02
N ASN A 127 -4.19 -4.60 11.53
CA ASN A 127 -2.84 -4.10 11.67
C ASN A 127 -2.19 -3.77 10.31
N ILE A 128 -2.35 -4.63 9.30
CA ILE A 128 -1.89 -4.34 7.93
C ILE A 128 -2.61 -3.13 7.34
N LEU A 129 -3.93 -3.01 7.56
CA LEU A 129 -4.70 -1.86 7.12
C LEU A 129 -4.25 -0.56 7.80
N ILE A 130 -3.99 -0.58 9.12
CA ILE A 130 -3.49 0.59 9.86
C ILE A 130 -2.12 1.01 9.33
N MET A 131 -1.22 0.07 9.07
CA MET A 131 0.09 0.39 8.47
C MET A 131 -0.09 1.01 7.08
N THR A 132 -0.89 0.38 6.22
CA THR A 132 -1.08 0.82 4.84
C THR A 132 -1.75 2.20 4.78
N LEU A 133 -2.89 2.37 5.46
CA LEU A 133 -3.59 3.65 5.52
C LEU A 133 -2.81 4.72 6.28
N GLY A 134 -1.99 4.32 7.26
CA GLY A 134 -1.06 5.20 7.94
C GLY A 134 0.00 5.79 7.01
N LEU A 135 0.53 4.99 6.06
CA LEU A 135 1.45 5.49 5.02
C LEU A 135 0.75 6.50 4.11
N VAL A 136 -0.48 6.21 3.70
CA VAL A 136 -1.27 7.10 2.82
C VAL A 136 -1.58 8.41 3.52
N ALA A 137 -2.04 8.36 4.77
CA ALA A 137 -2.30 9.53 5.58
C ALA A 137 -1.03 10.37 5.78
N PHE A 138 0.11 9.72 6.02
CA PHE A 138 1.39 10.41 6.14
C PHE A 138 1.79 11.12 4.84
N GLN A 139 1.65 10.44 3.69
CA GLN A 139 1.93 11.04 2.37
C GLN A 139 1.01 12.22 2.04
N LEU A 140 -0.28 12.13 2.40
CA LEU A 140 -1.23 13.24 2.22
C LEU A 140 -0.85 14.49 3.02
N ILE A 141 -0.23 14.33 4.19
CA ILE A 141 0.29 15.45 5.01
C ILE A 141 1.62 15.96 4.43
N LEU A 142 2.46 15.05 3.94
CA LEU A 142 3.81 15.36 3.50
C LEU A 142 3.85 16.10 2.15
N LEU A 143 2.99 15.74 1.20
CA LEU A 143 2.89 16.40 -0.11
C LEU A 143 2.73 17.94 -0.03
N PRO A 144 1.74 18.50 0.71
CA PRO A 144 1.61 19.96 0.83
C PRO A 144 2.78 20.60 1.57
N PHE A 145 3.35 19.89 2.55
CA PHE A 145 4.53 20.37 3.27
C PHE A 145 5.74 20.51 2.35
N GLU A 146 6.00 19.50 1.52
CA GLU A 146 7.12 19.52 0.57
C GLU A 146 6.92 20.50 -0.58
N ALA A 147 5.69 20.65 -1.07
CA ALA A 147 5.35 21.70 -2.02
C ALA A 147 5.69 23.08 -1.43
N LEU A 148 5.41 23.31 -0.15
CA LEU A 148 5.76 24.55 0.54
C LEU A 148 7.27 24.71 0.73
N VAL A 149 8.03 23.63 0.99
CA VAL A 149 9.50 23.67 0.99
C VAL A 149 10.04 24.09 -0.38
N LEU A 150 9.50 23.55 -1.48
CA LEU A 150 9.86 23.99 -2.83
C LEU A 150 9.58 25.49 -3.00
N LYS A 151 8.44 25.98 -2.48
CA LYS A 151 8.09 27.39 -2.58
C LYS A 151 9.08 28.32 -1.89
N TRP A 152 9.63 27.89 -0.76
CA TRP A 152 10.65 28.65 -0.04
C TRP A 152 12.01 28.64 -0.73
N MET A 153 12.29 27.65 -1.56
CA MET A 153 13.59 27.47 -2.17
C MET A 153 13.72 28.10 -3.55
N VAL A 154 12.67 28.01 -4.37
CA VAL A 154 12.71 28.47 -5.77
C VAL A 154 11.87 29.73 -5.90
N PRO A 155 12.41 30.86 -6.41
CA PRO A 155 11.63 32.08 -6.64
C PRO A 155 10.47 31.85 -7.62
N ASP A 156 9.40 32.61 -7.47
CA ASP A 156 8.15 32.40 -8.21
C ASP A 156 8.33 32.49 -9.73
N ASP A 157 9.27 33.30 -10.22
CA ASP A 157 9.53 33.41 -11.66
C ASP A 157 10.07 32.13 -12.29
N PHE A 158 10.71 31.28 -11.49
CA PHE A 158 11.38 30.06 -11.91
C PHE A 158 10.56 28.80 -11.62
N ARG A 159 9.37 28.95 -11.04
CA ARG A 159 8.55 27.86 -10.53
C ARG A 159 7.13 27.92 -11.10
N SER A 160 6.61 26.77 -11.49
CA SER A 160 5.20 26.60 -11.81
C SER A 160 4.48 26.04 -10.58
N ASP A 161 3.62 26.85 -9.98
CA ASP A 161 2.80 26.44 -8.83
C ASP A 161 1.70 25.48 -9.28
N MET A 162 1.74 24.25 -8.76
CA MET A 162 0.71 23.24 -8.99
C MET A 162 -0.01 22.92 -7.69
N GLY A 163 -1.31 22.62 -7.79
CA GLY A 163 -2.07 22.10 -6.65
C GLY A 163 -1.62 20.69 -6.25
N VAL A 164 -1.86 20.29 -4.99
CA VAL A 164 -1.57 18.92 -4.53
C VAL A 164 -2.38 17.89 -5.33
N LYS A 165 -3.67 18.16 -5.56
CA LYS A 165 -4.54 17.29 -6.37
C LYS A 165 -4.03 17.15 -7.81
N GLU A 166 -3.66 18.27 -8.42
CA GLU A 166 -3.13 18.31 -9.78
C GLU A 166 -1.82 17.51 -9.89
N THR A 167 -0.94 17.67 -8.90
CA THR A 167 0.31 16.90 -8.80
C THR A 167 0.03 15.40 -8.73
N ILE A 168 -0.87 14.96 -7.85
CA ILE A 168 -1.26 13.54 -7.72
C ILE A 168 -1.81 13.02 -9.05
N THR A 169 -2.75 13.75 -9.67
CA THR A 169 -3.36 13.32 -10.94
C THR A 169 -2.38 13.26 -12.11
N SER A 170 -1.29 14.05 -12.05
CA SER A 170 -0.27 14.06 -13.09
C SER A 170 0.69 12.86 -13.03
N ILE A 171 0.59 12.02 -11.99
CA ILE A 171 1.54 10.93 -11.71
C ILE A 171 0.75 9.62 -11.48
N PRO A 172 0.70 8.72 -12.47
CA PRO A 172 -0.08 7.47 -12.38
C PRO A 172 0.25 6.64 -11.14
N GLU A 173 1.52 6.55 -10.76
CA GLU A 173 1.99 5.77 -9.61
C GLU A 173 1.39 6.27 -8.29
N LEU A 174 1.25 7.59 -8.16
CA LEU A 174 0.63 8.22 -6.99
C LEU A 174 -0.88 8.04 -6.99
N THR A 175 -1.54 7.98 -8.15
CA THR A 175 -3.00 7.76 -8.19
C THR A 175 -3.40 6.36 -7.71
N ILE A 176 -2.51 5.38 -7.77
CA ILE A 176 -2.73 4.04 -7.19
C ILE A 176 -2.69 4.09 -5.66
N ILE A 177 -1.77 4.87 -5.09
CA ILE A 177 -1.56 4.99 -3.65
C ILE A 177 -2.54 6.00 -3.03
N ILE A 178 -2.83 7.09 -3.74
CA ILE A 178 -3.74 8.16 -3.34
C ILE A 178 -4.81 8.26 -4.42
N PRO A 179 -5.88 7.47 -4.29
CA PRO A 179 -6.98 7.42 -5.26
C PRO A 179 -7.66 8.76 -5.42
N ASN A 180 -8.14 9.05 -6.64
CA ASN A 180 -8.76 10.33 -6.96
C ASN A 180 -10.23 10.40 -6.52
N SER A 181 -10.84 9.25 -6.23
CA SER A 181 -12.22 9.13 -5.78
C SER A 181 -12.36 8.15 -4.62
N PHE A 182 -13.42 8.31 -3.83
CA PHE A 182 -13.74 7.37 -2.76
C PHE A 182 -14.03 5.96 -3.30
N VAL A 183 -14.59 5.86 -4.50
CA VAL A 183 -14.87 4.56 -5.14
C VAL A 183 -13.56 3.85 -5.47
N GLU A 184 -12.61 4.52 -6.14
CA GLU A 184 -11.28 3.95 -6.40
C GLU A 184 -10.56 3.56 -5.10
N PHE A 185 -10.70 4.37 -4.04
CA PHE A 185 -10.17 4.03 -2.73
C PHE A 185 -10.73 2.72 -2.19
N VAL A 186 -12.05 2.54 -2.21
CA VAL A 186 -12.66 1.29 -1.77
C VAL A 186 -12.20 0.11 -2.64
N LEU A 187 -12.04 0.33 -3.95
CA LEU A 187 -11.61 -0.74 -4.87
C LEU A 187 -10.15 -1.15 -4.67
N TYR A 188 -9.21 -0.21 -4.68
CA TYR A 188 -7.79 -0.53 -4.56
C TYR A 188 -7.45 -1.10 -3.18
N TYR A 189 -7.94 -0.47 -2.10
CA TYR A 189 -7.69 -0.97 -0.75
C TYR A 189 -8.54 -2.20 -0.42
N GLY A 190 -9.73 -2.34 -1.00
CA GLY A 190 -10.55 -3.54 -0.90
C GLY A 190 -9.92 -4.75 -1.61
N ALA A 191 -9.37 -4.56 -2.81
CA ALA A 191 -8.61 -5.58 -3.52
C ALA A 191 -7.33 -5.99 -2.75
N GLY A 192 -6.61 -5.00 -2.19
CA GLY A 192 -5.48 -5.28 -1.30
C GLY A 192 -5.88 -6.09 -0.06
N LEU A 193 -6.99 -5.72 0.59
CA LEU A 193 -7.55 -6.45 1.72
C LEU A 193 -7.92 -7.90 1.36
N LEU A 194 -8.54 -8.10 0.20
CA LEU A 194 -8.87 -9.41 -0.33
C LEU A 194 -7.61 -10.27 -0.56
N ALA A 195 -6.59 -9.70 -1.19
CA ALA A 195 -5.31 -10.37 -1.40
C ALA A 195 -4.65 -10.77 -0.07
N VAL A 196 -4.64 -9.88 0.92
CA VAL A 196 -4.15 -10.17 2.28
C VAL A 196 -4.95 -11.29 2.93
N ALA A 197 -6.28 -11.30 2.81
CA ALA A 197 -7.13 -12.35 3.36
C ALA A 197 -6.85 -13.73 2.73
N ILE A 198 -6.67 -13.79 1.41
CA ILE A 198 -6.29 -15.02 0.69
C ILE A 198 -4.93 -15.51 1.19
N LEU A 199 -3.92 -14.63 1.23
CA LEU A 199 -2.57 -14.95 1.70
C LEU A 199 -2.56 -15.45 3.14
N PHE A 200 -3.30 -14.78 4.03
CA PHE A 200 -3.41 -15.22 5.43
C PHE A 200 -4.07 -16.59 5.54
N THR A 201 -5.09 -16.86 4.72
CA THR A 201 -5.73 -18.17 4.67
C THR A 201 -4.74 -19.24 4.19
N ALA A 202 -3.94 -18.95 3.16
CA ALA A 202 -2.90 -19.86 2.67
C ALA A 202 -1.81 -20.13 3.71
N ILE A 203 -1.33 -19.11 4.43
CA ILE A 203 -0.36 -19.26 5.53
C ILE A 203 -0.95 -20.13 6.65
N LEU A 204 -2.23 -19.93 6.99
CA LEU A 204 -2.92 -20.77 7.98
C LEU A 204 -3.05 -22.23 7.53
N MET A 205 -3.25 -22.47 6.23
CA MET A 205 -3.27 -23.83 5.66
C MET A 205 -1.89 -24.50 5.77
N GLU A 206 -0.81 -23.81 5.38
CA GLU A 206 0.57 -24.25 5.59
C GLU A 206 0.76 -24.67 7.05
N ARG A 207 0.39 -23.81 7.99
CA ARG A 207 0.62 -24.07 9.41
C ARG A 207 -0.22 -25.20 9.97
N SER A 208 -1.44 -25.37 9.47
CA SER A 208 -2.36 -26.42 9.91
C SER A 208 -1.97 -27.82 9.40
N PHE A 209 -1.36 -27.93 8.21
CA PHE A 209 -1.08 -29.21 7.56
C PHE A 209 0.39 -29.42 7.16
N LYS A 210 1.30 -28.55 7.62
CA LYS A 210 2.74 -28.57 7.34
C LYS A 210 2.99 -28.60 5.82
N TRP A 211 3.76 -29.56 5.32
CA TRP A 211 4.11 -29.70 3.90
C TRP A 211 2.89 -29.88 2.99
N LYS A 212 1.89 -30.66 3.41
CA LYS A 212 0.61 -30.79 2.67
C LYS A 212 -0.18 -29.48 2.66
N GLY A 213 0.04 -28.64 3.67
CA GLY A 213 -0.57 -27.33 3.80
C GLY A 213 -0.04 -26.31 2.81
N ILE A 214 1.25 -26.39 2.44
CA ILE A 214 1.83 -25.52 1.40
C ILE A 214 1.08 -25.74 0.09
N ILE A 215 0.94 -27.00 -0.32
CA ILE A 215 0.22 -27.38 -1.55
C ILE A 215 -1.23 -26.92 -1.47
N ALA A 216 -1.91 -27.14 -0.34
CA ALA A 216 -3.29 -26.69 -0.13
C ALA A 216 -3.42 -25.16 -0.20
N GLY A 217 -2.49 -24.40 0.38
CA GLY A 217 -2.48 -22.94 0.35
C GLY A 217 -2.26 -22.37 -1.04
N VAL A 218 -1.34 -22.97 -1.82
CA VAL A 218 -1.10 -22.60 -3.23
C VAL A 218 -2.34 -22.91 -4.07
N LEU A 219 -2.91 -24.11 -3.94
CA LEU A 219 -4.11 -24.50 -4.67
C LEU A 219 -5.31 -23.60 -4.32
N TYR A 220 -5.48 -23.28 -3.04
CA TYR A 220 -6.51 -22.35 -2.59
C TYR A 220 -6.33 -20.96 -3.20
N SER A 221 -5.11 -20.43 -3.18
CA SER A 221 -4.81 -19.10 -3.72
C SER A 221 -5.03 -19.07 -5.24
N ALA A 222 -4.60 -20.11 -5.95
CA ALA A 222 -4.86 -20.25 -7.39
C ALA A 222 -6.35 -20.32 -7.69
N MET A 223 -7.12 -21.12 -6.93
CA MET A 223 -8.57 -21.20 -7.07
C MET A 223 -9.25 -19.86 -6.78
N ALA A 224 -8.82 -19.15 -5.74
CA ALA A 224 -9.34 -17.82 -5.41
C ALA A 224 -9.11 -16.83 -6.56
N ILE A 225 -7.89 -16.80 -7.14
CA ILE A 225 -7.58 -15.96 -8.30
C ILE A 225 -8.44 -16.37 -9.50
N LEU A 226 -8.55 -17.66 -9.81
CA LEU A 226 -9.39 -18.17 -10.90
C LEU A 226 -10.86 -17.73 -10.74
N VAL A 227 -11.39 -17.80 -9.53
CA VAL A 227 -12.75 -17.36 -9.22
C VAL A 227 -12.91 -15.85 -9.42
N LEU A 228 -11.91 -15.05 -9.04
CA LEU A 228 -11.93 -13.59 -9.25
C LEU A 228 -11.92 -13.22 -10.73
N ILE A 229 -11.05 -13.84 -11.53
CA ILE A 229 -10.94 -13.54 -12.97
C ILE A 229 -12.00 -14.25 -13.82
N SER A 230 -12.76 -15.17 -13.22
CA SER A 230 -13.75 -15.98 -13.94
C SER A 230 -14.80 -15.19 -14.70
N PRO A 231 -15.35 -14.04 -14.21
CA PRO A 231 -16.32 -13.26 -14.98
C PRO A 231 -15.71 -12.77 -16.30
N VAL A 232 -14.47 -12.28 -16.27
CA VAL A 232 -13.74 -11.79 -17.44
C VAL A 232 -13.45 -12.95 -18.41
N LEU A 233 -12.96 -14.08 -17.89
CA LEU A 233 -12.68 -15.26 -18.71
C LEU A 233 -13.94 -15.81 -19.39
N LEU A 234 -15.07 -15.87 -18.68
CA LEU A 234 -16.34 -16.33 -19.24
C LEU A 234 -16.89 -15.35 -20.28
N GLN A 235 -16.74 -14.04 -20.04
CA GLN A 235 -17.14 -13.01 -21.00
C GLN A 235 -16.41 -13.14 -22.34
N GLU A 236 -15.09 -13.33 -22.31
CA GLU A 236 -14.25 -13.41 -23.51
C GLU A 236 -14.33 -14.78 -24.21
N LEU A 237 -14.35 -15.88 -23.46
CA LEU A 237 -14.21 -17.23 -24.05
C LEU A 237 -15.54 -17.92 -24.37
N VAL A 238 -16.62 -17.59 -23.66
CA VAL A 238 -17.88 -18.35 -23.72
C VAL A 238 -19.05 -17.46 -24.14
N LEU A 239 -19.15 -16.28 -23.54
CA LEU A 239 -20.31 -15.40 -23.67
C LEU A 239 -20.16 -14.35 -24.78
N ASN A 240 -19.01 -14.30 -25.47
CA ASN A 240 -18.73 -13.40 -26.60
C ASN A 240 -19.14 -11.94 -26.35
N GLY A 241 -18.78 -11.40 -25.18
CA GLY A 241 -19.08 -10.01 -24.85
C GLY A 241 -20.53 -9.71 -24.45
N PHE A 242 -21.29 -10.71 -23.97
CA PHE A 242 -22.69 -10.55 -23.57
C PHE A 242 -22.94 -9.45 -22.52
N PHE A 243 -22.11 -9.38 -21.47
CA PHE A 243 -22.29 -8.41 -20.38
C PHE A 243 -21.72 -7.04 -20.74
N TYR A 244 -22.43 -5.99 -20.33
CA TYR A 244 -21.89 -4.62 -20.41
C TYR A 244 -20.74 -4.43 -19.41
N PRO A 245 -19.79 -3.51 -19.66
CA PRO A 245 -18.65 -3.27 -18.76
C PRO A 245 -19.05 -2.99 -17.31
N MET A 246 -20.14 -2.24 -17.09
CA MET A 246 -20.64 -1.95 -15.75
C MET A 246 -21.24 -3.18 -15.06
N GLU A 247 -21.89 -4.07 -15.82
CA GLU A 247 -22.44 -5.33 -15.27
C GLU A 247 -21.31 -6.28 -14.90
N LEU A 248 -20.31 -6.43 -15.78
CA LEU A 248 -19.12 -7.22 -15.53
C LEU A 248 -18.39 -6.74 -14.27
N PHE A 249 -18.22 -5.43 -14.13
CA PHE A 249 -17.60 -4.81 -12.97
C PHE A 249 -18.35 -5.11 -11.67
N VAL A 250 -19.69 -5.04 -11.68
CA VAL A 250 -20.50 -5.41 -10.50
C VAL A 250 -20.37 -6.90 -10.18
N ILE A 251 -20.36 -7.77 -11.18
CA ILE A 251 -20.15 -9.21 -11.00
C ILE A 251 -18.78 -9.46 -10.36
N GLU A 252 -17.73 -8.78 -10.82
CA GLU A 252 -16.38 -8.90 -10.26
C GLU A 252 -16.31 -8.49 -8.78
N ILE A 253 -16.99 -7.40 -8.40
CA ILE A 253 -17.13 -7.00 -6.98
C ILE A 253 -17.82 -8.10 -6.18
N VAL A 254 -18.90 -8.68 -6.69
CA VAL A 254 -19.63 -9.77 -6.03
C VAL A 254 -18.73 -11.00 -5.85
N MET A 255 -17.98 -11.38 -6.88
CA MET A 255 -17.00 -12.47 -6.78
C MET A 255 -15.92 -12.17 -5.74
N GLY A 256 -15.43 -10.93 -5.68
CA GLY A 256 -14.52 -10.44 -4.64
C GLY A 256 -15.06 -10.65 -3.22
N ILE A 257 -16.32 -10.27 -2.98
CA ILE A 257 -16.99 -10.44 -1.69
C ILE A 257 -17.14 -11.92 -1.33
N ILE A 258 -17.50 -12.78 -2.30
CA ILE A 258 -17.61 -14.23 -2.09
C ILE A 258 -16.26 -14.81 -1.67
N VAL A 259 -15.19 -14.49 -2.39
CA VAL A 259 -13.83 -14.98 -2.08
C VAL A 259 -13.36 -14.49 -0.70
N LEU A 260 -13.69 -13.24 -0.33
CA LEU A 260 -13.39 -12.71 0.99
C LEU A 260 -14.13 -13.49 2.09
N ALA A 261 -15.44 -13.72 1.91
CA ALA A 261 -16.27 -14.45 2.87
C ALA A 261 -15.77 -15.90 3.06
N VAL A 262 -15.44 -16.58 1.97
CA VAL A 262 -14.85 -17.93 2.00
C VAL A 262 -13.50 -17.92 2.72
N SER A 263 -12.64 -16.93 2.45
CA SER A 263 -11.32 -16.79 3.11
C SER A 263 -11.46 -16.61 4.63
N ILE A 264 -12.39 -15.75 5.05
CA ILE A 264 -12.68 -15.52 6.47
C ILE A 264 -13.22 -16.80 7.12
N TRP A 265 -14.18 -17.47 6.47
CA TRP A 265 -14.78 -18.70 6.97
C TRP A 265 -13.74 -19.83 7.10
N MET A 266 -12.92 -20.05 6.07
CA MET A 266 -11.85 -21.04 6.08
C MET A 266 -10.81 -20.73 7.16
N SER A 267 -10.39 -19.47 7.29
CA SER A 267 -9.48 -19.05 8.35
C SER A 267 -10.03 -19.32 9.74
N GLY A 268 -11.33 -19.03 9.96
CA GLY A 268 -12.02 -19.35 11.21
C GLY A 268 -12.08 -20.85 11.51
N PHE A 269 -12.35 -21.67 10.48
CA PHE A 269 -12.34 -23.12 10.59
C PHE A 269 -10.95 -23.66 10.97
N LEU A 270 -9.89 -23.22 10.28
CA LEU A 270 -8.50 -23.64 10.53
C LEU A 270 -8.07 -23.28 11.96
N LEU A 271 -8.32 -22.04 12.39
CA LEU A 271 -7.99 -21.56 13.73
C LEU A 271 -8.76 -22.31 14.83
N LYS A 272 -10.01 -22.73 14.57
CA LYS A 272 -10.83 -23.44 15.58
C LYS A 272 -10.52 -24.93 15.67
N LYS A 273 -10.36 -25.61 14.52
CA LYS A 273 -10.34 -27.08 14.47
C LYS A 273 -8.99 -27.72 14.17
N LYS A 274 -8.02 -26.99 13.60
CA LYS A 274 -6.78 -27.59 13.11
C LYS A 274 -5.52 -27.01 13.73
N VAL A 275 -5.55 -25.73 14.13
CA VAL A 275 -4.53 -25.21 15.03
C VAL A 275 -4.86 -25.67 16.45
N THR A 276 -4.47 -26.90 16.76
CA THR A 276 -4.53 -27.48 18.12
C THR A 276 -3.27 -27.12 18.89
N VAL A 277 -3.47 -26.66 20.13
CA VAL A 277 -2.45 -26.63 21.19
C VAL A 277 -1.98 -28.04 21.48
#